data_AF-A0A8T6WP60-F1
#
_entry.id   AF-A0A8T6WP60-F1
#
_cell.length_a   1.000
_cell.length_b   1.000
_cell.length_c   1.000
_cell.angle_alpha   90.00
_cell.angle_beta   90.00
_cell.angle_gamma   90.00
#
_symmetry.space_group_name_H-M   'P 1'
#
loop_
_entity.id
_entity.type
_entity.pdbx_description
1 polymer ?
#
loop_
_entity_poly.entity_id
_entity_poly.type
_entity_poly.pdbx_seq_one_letter_code
_entity_poly.pdbx_strand_id
1 'polypeptide(L)'
;MKIPQLKIIVPLLILGSLLGWIVVATYFPGDSTPMSVTRNGVTAGLTKIVYRNGEDVTFWVENNRNGTIYFMVMPPWEIEQKVCGEWKHVYPSAVANSVVEIPPGRDKTWIWHQQTDYWWSSPGDYRVILPVHLSFEGDPEVFYLPFKIRGWIGIRAY
;
A
#
# COMPACT_ATOMS: atom_id res chain seq x y z
N MET A 1 27.93 57.40 2.28
CA MET A 1 27.37 56.56 1.21
C MET A 1 26.60 55.41 1.86
N LYS A 2 25.27 55.52 1.99
CA LYS A 2 24.42 54.54 2.69
C LYS A 2 23.87 53.54 1.67
N ILE A 3 24.25 52.27 1.79
CA ILE A 3 23.70 51.20 0.95
C ILE A 3 22.24 50.98 1.37
N PRO A 4 21.26 51.02 0.45
CA PRO A 4 19.85 50.86 0.80
C PRO A 4 19.58 49.41 1.23
N GLN A 5 19.19 49.24 2.49
CA GLN A 5 18.96 47.93 3.15
C GLN A 5 17.84 47.08 2.52
N LEU A 6 17.07 47.64 1.58
CA LEU A 6 15.94 46.97 0.95
C LEU A 6 16.34 45.90 -0.09
N LYS A 7 17.59 45.91 -0.58
CA LYS A 7 18.04 44.96 -1.62
C LYS A 7 18.53 43.60 -1.10
N ILE A 8 18.62 43.43 0.23
CA ILE A 8 19.16 42.20 0.86
C ILE A 8 18.04 41.33 1.45
N ILE A 9 16.87 41.90 1.73
CA ILE A 9 15.78 41.19 2.44
C ILE A 9 15.01 40.22 1.50
N VAL A 10 14.86 40.58 0.22
CA VAL A 10 14.12 39.77 -0.77
C VAL A 10 14.76 38.39 -1.06
N PRO A 11 16.09 38.26 -1.26
CA PRO A 11 16.69 36.93 -1.49
C PRO A 11 16.70 36.03 -0.24
N LEU A 12 16.64 36.60 0.97
CA LEU A 12 16.61 35.84 2.23
C LEU A 12 15.24 35.17 2.50
N LEU A 13 14.14 35.80 2.07
CA LEU A 13 12.80 35.21 2.18
C LEU A 13 12.58 34.06 1.17
N ILE A 14 13.18 34.14 -0.02
CA ILE A 14 13.09 33.08 -1.03
C ILE A 14 13.88 31.83 -0.56
N LEU A 15 15.05 32.01 0.05
CA LEU A 15 15.83 30.90 0.61
C LEU A 15 15.13 30.18 1.77
N GLY A 16 14.43 30.91 2.65
CA GLY A 16 13.67 30.33 3.76
C GLY A 16 12.48 29.47 3.30
N SER A 17 11.82 29.87 2.21
CA SER A 17 10.70 29.10 1.63
C SER A 17 11.15 27.79 0.98
N LEU A 18 12.32 27.76 0.33
CA LEU A 18 12.88 26.55 -0.29
C LEU A 18 13.37 25.53 0.75
N LEU A 19 13.95 26.00 1.86
CA LEU A 19 14.38 25.13 2.97
C LEU A 19 13.19 24.51 3.71
N GLY A 20 12.07 25.24 3.86
CA GLY A 20 10.85 24.71 4.48
C GLY A 20 10.26 23.51 3.72
N TRP A 21 10.27 23.53 2.40
CA TRP A 21 9.79 22.40 1.58
C TRP A 21 10.72 21.18 1.64
N ILE A 22 12.04 21.39 1.74
CA ILE A 22 13.02 20.30 1.86
C ILE A 22 12.90 19.56 3.20
N VAL A 23 12.58 20.27 4.29
CA VAL A 23 12.37 19.64 5.62
C VAL A 23 11.06 18.85 5.67
N VAL A 24 10.00 19.30 5.00
CA VAL A 24 8.72 18.57 4.96
C VAL A 24 8.82 17.26 4.16
N ALA A 25 9.60 17.24 3.08
CA ALA A 25 9.82 16.04 2.28
C ALA A 25 10.70 15.00 2.99
N THR A 26 11.62 15.43 3.86
CA THR A 26 12.55 14.53 4.57
C THR A 26 12.00 13.95 5.86
N TYR A 27 10.94 14.52 6.45
CA TYR A 27 10.42 14.06 7.75
C TYR A 27 9.46 12.87 7.69
N PHE A 28 8.95 12.52 6.51
CA PHE A 28 8.04 11.38 6.36
C PHE A 28 8.31 10.56 5.10
N PRO A 29 9.48 9.90 4.96
CA PRO A 29 9.58 8.78 4.05
C PRO A 29 8.65 7.70 4.61
N GLY A 30 7.43 7.61 4.07
CA GLY A 30 6.74 6.33 4.08
C GLY A 30 7.67 5.41 3.32
N ASP A 31 8.31 4.49 4.03
CA ASP A 31 9.36 3.62 3.50
C ASP A 31 8.84 2.97 2.21
N SER A 32 9.26 3.52 1.07
CA SER A 32 8.69 3.25 -0.25
C SER A 32 9.23 1.94 -0.81
N THR A 33 9.72 1.07 0.05
CA THR A 33 10.37 -0.19 -0.30
C THR A 33 9.27 -1.15 -0.79
N PRO A 34 9.21 -1.45 -2.10
CA PRO A 34 8.27 -2.43 -2.61
C PRO A 34 8.65 -3.81 -2.06
N MET A 35 7.68 -4.71 -2.00
CA MET A 35 7.95 -6.11 -1.72
C MET A 35 7.26 -7.00 -2.73
N SER A 36 7.87 -8.15 -3.02
CA SER A 36 7.26 -9.18 -3.85
C SER A 36 7.69 -10.56 -3.39
N VAL A 37 6.80 -11.53 -3.56
CA VAL A 37 7.04 -12.95 -3.31
C VAL A 37 6.70 -13.70 -4.59
N THR A 38 7.63 -14.55 -5.04
CA THR A 38 7.43 -15.42 -6.21
C THR A 38 7.38 -16.87 -5.79
N ARG A 39 6.35 -17.60 -6.23
CA ARG A 39 6.25 -19.05 -6.07
C ARG A 39 5.48 -19.64 -7.25
N ASN A 40 5.92 -20.81 -7.73
CA ASN A 40 5.31 -21.53 -8.85
C ASN A 40 5.09 -20.71 -10.13
N GLY A 41 5.94 -19.70 -10.38
CA GLY A 41 5.83 -18.79 -11.53
C GLY A 41 4.72 -17.75 -11.38
N VAL A 42 4.17 -17.54 -10.18
CA VAL A 42 3.32 -16.39 -9.86
C VAL A 42 4.09 -15.46 -8.94
N THR A 43 4.06 -14.17 -9.25
CA THR A 43 4.66 -13.13 -8.41
C THR A 43 3.56 -12.24 -7.85
N ALA A 44 3.51 -12.07 -6.54
CA ALA A 44 2.58 -11.17 -5.87
C ALA A 44 3.36 -10.11 -5.09
N GLY A 45 2.91 -8.86 -5.08
CA GLY A 45 3.66 -7.78 -4.46
C GLY A 45 2.84 -6.58 -4.00
N LEU A 46 3.49 -5.74 -3.21
CA LEU A 46 3.02 -4.44 -2.75
C LEU A 46 3.92 -3.35 -3.33
N THR A 47 3.35 -2.19 -3.65
CA THR A 47 4.14 -1.03 -4.08
C THR A 47 5.03 -0.48 -2.96
N LYS A 48 4.63 -0.70 -1.71
CA LYS A 48 5.45 -0.43 -0.52
C LYS A 48 5.02 -1.23 0.71
N ILE A 49 5.85 -1.27 1.74
CA ILE A 49 5.58 -2.00 3.00
C ILE A 49 5.16 -1.10 4.17
N VAL A 50 5.29 0.23 4.05
CA VAL A 50 4.84 1.17 5.08
C VAL A 50 3.95 2.24 4.46
N TYR A 51 2.71 2.33 4.95
CA TYR A 51 1.69 3.27 4.53
C TYR A 51 1.38 4.26 5.65
N ARG A 52 1.03 5.50 5.28
CA ARG A 52 0.43 6.44 6.22
C ARG A 52 -1.02 6.04 6.45
N ASN A 53 -1.54 6.39 7.61
CA ASN A 53 -2.96 6.21 7.88
C ASN A 53 -3.81 6.99 6.85
N GLY A 54 -4.72 6.30 6.17
CA GLY A 54 -5.58 6.84 5.12
C GLY A 54 -5.02 6.75 3.71
N GLU A 55 -3.81 6.23 3.56
CA GLU A 55 -3.20 6.07 2.25
C GLU A 55 -3.70 4.81 1.54
N ASP A 56 -3.83 4.87 0.23
CA ASP A 56 -4.18 3.69 -0.56
C ASP A 56 -3.08 2.61 -0.52
N VAL A 57 -3.48 1.37 -0.30
CA VAL A 57 -2.60 0.20 -0.34
C VAL A 57 -2.73 -0.45 -1.70
N THR A 58 -1.68 -0.35 -2.52
CA THR A 58 -1.64 -0.94 -3.86
C THR A 58 -0.84 -2.25 -3.85
N PHE A 59 -1.45 -3.29 -4.40
CA PHE A 59 -0.82 -4.60 -4.55
C PHE A 59 -1.21 -5.22 -5.89
N TRP A 60 -0.39 -6.16 -6.34
CA TRP A 60 -0.48 -6.72 -7.67
C TRP A 60 -0.11 -8.21 -7.67
N VAL A 61 -0.56 -8.89 -8.71
CA VAL A 61 -0.17 -10.26 -9.05
C VAL A 61 0.19 -10.31 -10.53
N GLU A 62 1.31 -10.96 -10.84
CA GLU A 62 1.80 -11.23 -12.18
C GLU A 62 1.88 -12.74 -12.41
N ASN A 63 1.37 -13.17 -13.57
CA ASN A 63 1.42 -14.55 -14.00
C ASN A 63 2.61 -14.79 -14.93
N ASN A 64 3.73 -15.23 -14.37
CA ASN A 64 4.94 -15.63 -15.10
C ASN A 64 4.91 -17.11 -15.55
N ARG A 65 3.75 -17.77 -15.49
CA ARG A 65 3.55 -19.15 -15.95
C ARG A 65 3.08 -19.18 -17.40
N ASN A 66 3.15 -20.37 -18.00
CA ASN A 66 2.59 -20.64 -19.33
C ASN A 66 1.07 -20.95 -19.31
N GLY A 67 0.43 -21.01 -18.14
CA GLY A 67 -1.01 -21.27 -17.99
C GLY A 67 -1.73 -20.16 -17.23
N THR A 68 -3.02 -19.99 -17.47
CA THR A 68 -3.88 -19.03 -16.76
C THR A 68 -3.95 -19.34 -15.27
N ILE A 69 -3.94 -18.29 -14.43
CA ILE A 69 -4.25 -18.39 -13.00
C ILE A 69 -5.62 -17.78 -12.71
N TYR A 70 -6.26 -18.23 -11.64
CA TYR A 70 -7.64 -17.90 -11.32
C TYR A 70 -7.77 -17.38 -9.89
N PHE A 71 -8.71 -16.47 -9.71
CA PHE A 71 -9.29 -16.18 -8.40
C PHE A 71 -10.79 -16.45 -8.48
N MET A 72 -11.33 -17.17 -7.50
CA MET A 72 -12.70 -17.68 -7.58
C MET A 72 -13.77 -16.68 -7.11
N VAL A 73 -13.34 -15.56 -6.55
CA VAL A 73 -14.21 -14.53 -5.98
C VAL A 73 -13.71 -13.13 -6.32
N MET A 74 -14.60 -12.14 -6.19
CA MET A 74 -14.26 -10.73 -6.34
C MET A 74 -14.79 -9.90 -5.15
N PRO A 75 -13.95 -9.05 -4.52
CA PRO A 75 -12.52 -8.93 -4.79
C PRO A 75 -11.75 -10.19 -4.36
N PRO A 76 -10.63 -10.49 -5.03
CA PRO A 76 -9.91 -11.74 -4.85
C PRO A 76 -8.92 -11.72 -3.69
N TRP A 77 -9.13 -10.85 -2.71
CA TRP A 77 -8.19 -10.58 -1.64
C TRP A 77 -8.91 -10.30 -0.34
N GLU A 78 -8.19 -10.52 0.76
CA GLU A 78 -8.61 -10.15 2.10
C GLU A 78 -7.51 -9.32 2.77
N ILE A 79 -7.90 -8.49 3.73
CA ILE A 79 -6.98 -7.72 4.56
C ILE A 79 -7.17 -8.17 6.00
N GLU A 80 -6.07 -8.40 6.69
CA GLU A 80 -6.07 -8.67 8.12
C GLU A 80 -5.16 -7.73 8.88
N GLN A 81 -5.56 -7.40 10.10
CA GLN A 81 -4.79 -6.64 11.06
C GLN A 81 -4.37 -7.55 12.21
N LYS A 82 -3.14 -7.39 12.69
CA LYS A 82 -2.69 -8.04 13.91
C LYS A 82 -3.18 -7.27 15.14
N VAL A 83 -4.09 -7.87 15.92
CA VAL A 83 -4.69 -7.30 17.13
C VAL A 83 -4.44 -8.26 18.30
N CYS A 84 -3.75 -7.79 19.34
CA CYS A 84 -3.38 -8.61 20.51
C CYS A 84 -2.63 -9.90 20.16
N GLY A 85 -1.82 -9.88 19.10
CA GLY A 85 -1.03 -11.04 18.65
C GLY A 85 -1.73 -11.92 17.62
N GLU A 86 -3.05 -11.77 17.44
CA GLU A 86 -3.86 -12.56 16.51
C GLU A 86 -4.17 -11.77 15.24
N TRP A 87 -4.28 -12.45 14.11
CA TRP A 87 -4.73 -11.85 12.86
C TRP A 87 -6.26 -11.82 12.82
N LYS A 88 -6.84 -10.65 12.50
CA LYS A 88 -8.29 -10.45 12.40
C LYS A 88 -8.62 -9.77 11.08
N HIS A 89 -9.67 -10.24 10.41
CA HIS A 89 -10.15 -9.64 9.17
C HIS A 89 -10.54 -8.18 9.37
N VAL A 90 -10.07 -7.34 8.46
CA VAL A 90 -10.39 -5.92 8.39
C VAL A 90 -11.61 -5.79 7.49
N TYR A 91 -12.77 -6.08 8.07
CA TYR A 91 -14.11 -6.06 7.45
C TYR A 91 -14.27 -7.04 6.25
N PRO A 92 -15.39 -7.78 6.14
CA PRO A 92 -15.61 -8.62 4.97
C PRO A 92 -15.87 -7.73 3.76
N SER A 93 -15.00 -7.83 2.74
CA SER A 93 -15.34 -7.24 1.44
C SER A 93 -16.64 -7.87 0.93
N ALA A 94 -17.51 -7.11 0.28
CA ALA A 94 -18.70 -7.67 -0.35
C ALA A 94 -18.26 -8.63 -1.45
N VAL A 95 -18.34 -9.93 -1.18
CA VAL A 95 -17.85 -10.98 -2.08
C VAL A 95 -18.89 -11.27 -3.14
N ALA A 96 -18.51 -11.13 -4.41
CA ALA A 96 -19.23 -11.64 -5.56
C ALA A 96 -18.61 -12.96 -6.01
N ASN A 97 -19.46 -13.95 -6.35
CA ASN A 97 -19.06 -15.21 -6.97
C ASN A 97 -18.72 -14.97 -8.44
N SER A 98 -17.55 -14.38 -8.67
CA SER A 98 -17.03 -14.10 -10.00
C SER A 98 -15.60 -14.60 -10.10
N VAL A 99 -15.32 -15.32 -11.19
CA VAL A 99 -13.98 -15.78 -11.49
C VAL A 99 -13.20 -14.64 -12.15
N VAL A 100 -11.99 -14.40 -11.66
CA VAL A 100 -11.01 -13.50 -12.27
C VAL A 100 -9.88 -14.35 -12.84
N GLU A 101 -9.68 -14.23 -14.14
CA GLU A 101 -8.59 -14.90 -14.85
C GLU A 101 -7.42 -13.93 -15.10
N ILE A 102 -6.19 -14.42 -14.91
CA ILE A 102 -4.98 -13.71 -15.34
C ILE A 102 -4.22 -14.63 -16.32
N PRO A 103 -4.26 -14.33 -17.63
CA PRO A 103 -3.55 -15.10 -18.64
C PRO A 103 -2.02 -15.11 -18.46
N PRO A 104 -1.30 -16.01 -19.14
CA PRO A 104 0.17 -16.01 -19.18
C PRO A 104 0.76 -14.64 -19.56
N GLY A 105 1.78 -14.20 -18.81
CA GLY A 105 2.48 -12.92 -19.04
C GLY A 105 1.65 -11.68 -18.76
N ARG A 106 0.52 -11.81 -18.06
CA ARG A 106 -0.33 -10.70 -17.65
C ARG A 106 -0.25 -10.47 -16.15
N ASP A 107 -0.58 -9.25 -15.75
CA ASP A 107 -0.70 -8.84 -14.36
C ASP A 107 -2.11 -8.31 -14.06
N LYS A 108 -2.40 -8.19 -12.77
CA LYS A 108 -3.56 -7.47 -12.26
C LYS A 108 -3.19 -6.75 -10.98
N THR A 109 -3.67 -5.52 -10.87
CA THR A 109 -3.42 -4.65 -9.71
C THR A 109 -4.74 -4.32 -9.02
N TRP A 110 -4.70 -4.25 -7.70
CA TRP A 110 -5.81 -3.82 -6.86
C TRP A 110 -5.35 -2.74 -5.89
N ILE A 111 -6.33 -1.98 -5.42
CA ILE A 111 -6.15 -0.93 -4.43
C ILE A 111 -7.13 -1.21 -3.30
N TRP A 112 -6.60 -1.22 -2.08
CA TRP A 112 -7.41 -1.18 -0.87
C TRP A 112 -7.35 0.23 -0.27
N HIS A 113 -8.50 0.89 -0.25
CA HIS A 113 -8.65 2.20 0.37
C HIS A 113 -8.77 2.03 1.88
N GLN A 114 -7.82 2.51 2.68
CA GLN A 114 -7.83 2.35 4.16
C GLN A 114 -9.02 3.01 4.86
N GLN A 115 -9.75 3.87 4.14
CA GLN A 115 -10.90 4.62 4.62
C GLN A 115 -12.03 4.50 3.62
N THR A 116 -13.24 4.33 4.15
CA THR A 116 -14.47 4.62 3.43
C THR A 116 -15.34 5.50 4.31
N ASP A 117 -16.51 5.90 3.78
CA ASP A 117 -17.49 6.68 4.53
C ASP A 117 -17.92 6.03 5.86
N TYR A 118 -17.68 4.74 6.05
CA TYR A 118 -18.16 3.96 7.20
C TYR A 118 -17.05 3.41 8.11
N TRP A 119 -15.80 3.41 7.68
CA TRP A 119 -14.72 2.77 8.44
C TRP A 119 -13.35 3.37 8.16
N TRP A 120 -12.48 3.25 9.16
CA TRP A 120 -11.13 3.79 9.14
C TRP A 120 -10.16 2.76 9.73
N SER A 121 -9.07 2.47 9.02
CA SER A 121 -8.03 1.55 9.48
C SER A 121 -7.12 2.18 10.54
N SER A 122 -6.94 1.51 11.67
CA SER A 122 -6.05 2.01 12.72
C SER A 122 -4.57 1.75 12.40
N PRO A 123 -3.62 2.48 12.99
CA PRO A 123 -2.21 2.15 12.86
C PRO A 123 -1.91 0.74 13.39
N GLY A 124 -1.04 -0.01 12.71
CA GLY A 124 -0.70 -1.38 13.12
C GLY A 124 0.01 -2.17 12.03
N ASP A 125 0.17 -3.46 12.31
CA ASP A 125 0.72 -4.44 11.38
C ASP A 125 -0.43 -5.16 10.66
N TYR A 126 -0.30 -5.27 9.35
CA TYR A 126 -1.34 -5.76 8.44
C TYR A 126 -0.77 -6.80 7.47
N ARG A 127 -1.65 -7.54 6.81
CA ARG A 127 -1.29 -8.35 5.64
C ARG A 127 -2.41 -8.38 4.60
N VAL A 128 -2.03 -8.40 3.33
CA VAL A 128 -2.91 -8.81 2.23
C VAL A 128 -2.83 -10.32 2.09
N ILE A 129 -3.98 -10.96 1.91
CA ILE A 129 -4.11 -12.39 1.61
C ILE A 129 -4.64 -12.52 0.19
N LEU A 130 -3.91 -13.26 -0.65
CA LEU A 130 -4.27 -13.52 -2.05
C LEU A 130 -4.27 -15.04 -2.32
N PRO A 131 -5.44 -15.70 -2.34
CA PRO A 131 -5.57 -17.10 -2.72
C PRO A 131 -5.60 -17.24 -4.25
N VAL A 132 -4.47 -17.64 -4.84
CA VAL A 132 -4.30 -17.80 -6.29
C VAL A 132 -4.45 -19.27 -6.68
N HIS A 133 -5.40 -19.58 -7.55
CA HIS A 133 -5.56 -20.93 -8.08
C HIS A 133 -4.71 -21.12 -9.34
N LEU A 134 -3.83 -22.12 -9.30
CA LEU A 134 -2.95 -22.47 -10.42
C LEU A 134 -3.66 -23.25 -11.55
N SER A 135 -4.87 -23.73 -11.28
CA SER A 135 -5.82 -24.38 -12.19
C SER A 135 -7.23 -24.16 -11.64
N PHE A 136 -8.26 -24.34 -12.46
CA PHE A 136 -9.64 -24.03 -12.05
C PHE A 136 -10.16 -24.90 -10.88
N GLU A 137 -9.69 -26.14 -10.77
CA GLU A 137 -10.14 -27.10 -9.74
C GLU A 137 -9.09 -27.34 -8.63
N GLY A 138 -7.93 -26.69 -8.72
CA GLY A 138 -6.84 -26.90 -7.78
C GLY A 138 -7.01 -26.10 -6.49
N ASP A 139 -6.36 -26.54 -5.41
CA ASP A 139 -6.26 -25.77 -4.18
C ASP A 139 -5.54 -24.43 -4.42
N PRO A 140 -5.96 -23.35 -3.74
CA PRO A 140 -5.31 -22.06 -3.89
C PRO A 140 -3.92 -22.07 -3.26
N GLU A 141 -2.98 -21.48 -3.96
CA GLU A 141 -1.73 -21.02 -3.40
C GLU A 141 -1.92 -19.67 -2.74
N VAL A 142 -1.70 -19.59 -1.43
CA VAL A 142 -1.96 -18.37 -0.66
C VAL A 142 -0.68 -17.54 -0.50
N PHE A 143 -0.75 -16.29 -0.97
CA PHE A 143 0.27 -15.27 -0.74
C PHE A 143 -0.11 -14.40 0.45
N TYR A 144 0.85 -14.17 1.34
CA TYR A 144 0.72 -13.26 2.47
C TYR A 144 1.69 -12.10 2.27
N LEU A 145 1.16 -10.90 2.08
CA LEU A 145 1.95 -9.70 1.83
C LEU A 145 1.87 -8.77 3.05
N PRO A 146 2.82 -8.86 4.01
CA PRO A 146 2.82 -8.03 5.20
C PRO A 146 3.10 -6.56 4.89
N PHE A 147 2.42 -5.67 5.59
CA PHE A 147 2.69 -4.23 5.56
C PHE A 147 2.34 -3.57 6.90
N LYS A 148 2.67 -2.30 7.04
CA LYS A 148 2.41 -1.52 8.26
C LYS A 148 1.69 -0.22 7.93
N ILE A 149 0.65 0.10 8.70
CA ILE A 149 0.02 1.42 8.69
C ILE A 149 0.58 2.22 9.87
N ARG A 150 1.16 3.40 9.61
CA ARG A 150 1.65 4.32 10.64
C ARG A 150 0.63 5.42 10.92
N GLY A 151 0.43 5.71 12.21
CA GLY A 151 -0.39 6.83 12.65
C GLY A 151 0.22 8.18 12.26
N TRP A 152 -0.62 9.19 12.20
CA TRP A 152 -0.19 10.58 12.07
C TRP A 152 0.57 10.98 13.34
N ILE A 153 1.87 11.26 13.21
CA ILE A 153 2.61 11.97 14.26
C ILE A 153 2.41 13.47 13.98
N GLY A 154 1.26 13.99 14.41
CA GLY A 154 1.09 15.43 14.52
C GLY A 154 1.95 15.93 15.67
N ILE A 155 2.98 16.73 15.39
CA ILE A 155 3.63 17.52 16.44
C ILE A 155 2.55 18.47 16.97
N ARG A 156 2.03 18.19 18.17
CA ARG A 156 1.26 19.21 18.90
C ARG A 156 2.26 20.31 19.25
N ALA A 157 2.26 21.39 18.50
CA ALA A 157 2.81 22.64 18.98
C ALA A 157 1.88 23.09 20.12
N TYR A 158 2.38 22.95 21.35
CA TYR A 158 1.81 23.58 22.54
C TYR A 158 2.30 25.03 22.62
#